data_AF-A0A499W069-F1
#
_entry.id   AF-A0A499W069-F1
#
_cell.length_a   1.000
_cell.length_b   1.000
_cell.length_c   1.000
_cell.angle_alpha   90.00
_cell.angle_beta   90.00
_cell.angle_gamma   90.00
#
_symmetry.space_group_name_H-M   'P 1'
#
loop_
_entity.id
_entity.type
_entity.pdbx_description
1 polymer ?
#
loop_
_entity_poly.entity_id
_entity_poly.type
_entity_poly.pdbx_seq_one_letter_code
_entity_poly.pdbx_strand_id
1 'polypeptide(L)'
;MLHLSGFTPRLLKPSEQGELLSYGLGITNVVARATARADELTAQEYREGGRLLGAKVERLRPRWLAVVGVTAYRAAFDDRKARVGPQERTIGASRVWVLPNPSGLNAHWTAATMAEEFGRLREAARDA
;
A
#
# COMPACT_ATOMS: atom_id res chain seq x y z
N MET A 1 9.47 -0.61 8.23
CA MET A 1 8.03 -0.36 8.47
C MET A 1 7.27 -1.59 8.93
N LEU A 2 7.14 -2.65 8.12
CA LEU A 2 6.39 -3.85 8.50
C LEU A 2 6.78 -4.45 9.86
N HIS A 3 8.07 -4.46 10.20
CA HIS A 3 8.52 -4.90 11.51
C HIS A 3 8.15 -3.90 12.62
N LEU A 4 8.45 -2.61 12.43
CA LEU A 4 8.17 -1.55 13.40
C LEU A 4 6.68 -1.41 13.75
N SER A 5 5.78 -1.74 12.81
CA SER A 5 4.34 -1.72 13.03
C SER A 5 3.76 -3.09 13.43
N GLY A 6 4.61 -4.09 13.68
CA GLY A 6 4.20 -5.40 14.19
C GLY A 6 3.54 -6.34 13.18
N PHE A 7 3.57 -6.05 11.87
CA PHE A 7 3.14 -6.99 10.82
C PHE A 7 4.07 -8.20 10.71
N THR A 8 5.34 -8.03 11.09
CA THR A 8 6.34 -9.11 11.09
C THR A 8 7.04 -9.15 12.44
N PRO A 9 7.33 -10.35 12.98
CA PRO A 9 7.90 -10.50 14.32
C PRO A 9 9.37 -10.04 14.39
N ARG A 10 10.04 -9.96 13.23
CA ARG A 10 11.43 -9.53 13.08
C ARG A 10 11.61 -8.70 11.80
N LEU A 11 12.73 -7.99 11.70
CA LEU A 11 13.11 -7.32 10.45
C LEU A 11 13.55 -8.36 9.41
N LEU A 12 12.80 -8.46 8.31
CA LEU A 12 13.14 -9.30 7.16
C LEU A 12 14.08 -8.56 6.19
N LYS A 13 15.02 -9.30 5.61
CA LYS A 13 15.83 -8.88 4.46
C LYS A 13 14.99 -8.93 3.18
N PRO A 14 15.35 -8.14 2.14
CA PRO A 14 14.67 -8.22 0.85
C PRO A 14 14.63 -9.63 0.24
N SER A 15 15.70 -10.42 0.41
CA SER A 15 15.77 -11.81 -0.05
C SER A 15 14.78 -12.75 0.66
N GLU A 16 14.28 -12.37 1.83
CA GLU A 16 13.31 -13.14 2.64
C GLU A 16 11.87 -12.75 2.30
N GLN A 17 11.62 -11.99 1.22
CA GLN A 17 10.27 -11.54 0.83
C GLN A 17 9.25 -12.68 0.71
N GLY A 18 9.69 -13.89 0.33
CA GLY A 18 8.82 -15.07 0.28
C GLY A 18 8.18 -15.43 1.63
N GLU A 19 8.81 -15.11 2.75
CA GLU A 19 8.26 -15.33 4.09
C GLU A 19 7.04 -14.46 4.40
N LEU A 20 6.82 -13.35 3.67
CA LEU A 20 5.65 -12.50 3.90
C LEU A 20 4.33 -13.29 3.80
N LEU A 21 4.27 -14.28 2.92
CA LEU A 21 3.09 -15.11 2.73
C LEU A 21 2.76 -15.95 3.97
N SER A 22 3.77 -16.41 4.73
CA SER A 22 3.52 -17.17 5.97
C SER A 22 2.93 -16.28 7.08
N TYR A 23 3.14 -14.97 7.00
CA TYR A 23 2.51 -13.97 7.86
C TYR A 23 1.16 -13.46 7.33
N GLY A 24 0.64 -14.06 6.24
CA GLY A 24 -0.61 -13.64 5.61
C GLY A 24 -0.52 -12.33 4.83
N LEU A 25 0.71 -11.91 4.46
CA LEU A 25 0.98 -10.66 3.76
C LEU A 25 1.34 -10.91 2.30
N GLY A 26 0.70 -10.17 1.40
CA GLY A 26 1.10 -10.08 -0.01
C GLY A 26 1.76 -8.74 -0.30
N ILE A 27 2.67 -8.72 -1.28
CA ILE A 27 3.28 -7.48 -1.79
C ILE A 27 3.22 -7.47 -3.31
N THR A 28 2.88 -6.32 -3.89
CA THR A 28 2.80 -6.09 -5.33
C THR A 28 3.08 -4.62 -5.62
N ASN A 29 3.52 -4.34 -6.85
CA ASN A 29 3.64 -2.97 -7.34
C ASN A 29 2.35 -2.52 -8.03
N VAL A 30 2.04 -1.23 -7.94
CA VAL A 30 0.93 -0.60 -8.68
C VAL A 30 1.28 -0.51 -10.17
N VAL A 31 2.53 -0.16 -10.50
CA VAL A 31 3.03 -0.09 -11.88
C VAL A 31 4.17 -1.08 -12.05
N ALA A 32 4.16 -1.85 -13.14
CA ALA A 32 5.11 -2.93 -13.39
C ALA A 32 6.51 -2.45 -13.85
N ARG A 33 6.62 -1.21 -14.34
CA ARG A 33 7.87 -0.66 -14.87
C ARG A 33 8.80 -0.26 -13.73
N ALA A 34 10.02 -0.82 -13.72
CA ALA A 34 11.10 -0.36 -12.86
C ALA A 34 11.57 1.01 -13.38
N THR A 35 11.12 2.10 -12.77
CA THR A 35 11.70 3.43 -12.98
C THR A 35 12.55 3.79 -11.78
N ALA A 36 13.69 4.44 -12.02
CA ALA A 36 14.59 4.89 -10.96
C ALA A 36 13.91 5.92 -10.03
N ARG A 37 12.81 6.54 -10.48
CA ARG A 37 11.99 7.47 -9.70
C ARG A 37 10.49 7.36 -10.05
N ALA A 38 9.65 7.60 -9.05
CA ALA A 38 8.18 7.52 -9.16
C ALA A 38 7.56 8.72 -9.90
N ASP A 39 8.33 9.78 -10.16
CA ASP A 39 7.96 10.99 -10.90
C ASP A 39 8.06 10.83 -12.43
N GLU A 40 8.74 9.79 -12.92
CA GLU A 40 8.82 9.44 -14.35
C GLU A 40 7.61 8.63 -14.86
N LEU A 41 6.67 8.28 -13.97
CA LEU A 41 5.47 7.54 -14.32
C LEU A 41 4.35 8.51 -14.72
N THR A 42 3.83 8.32 -15.92
CA THR A 42 2.73 9.12 -16.44
C THR A 42 1.42 8.81 -15.70
N ALA A 43 0.49 9.77 -15.70
CA ALA A 43 -0.86 9.55 -15.14
C ALA A 43 -1.58 8.37 -15.81
N GLN A 44 -1.26 8.05 -17.07
CA GLN A 44 -1.81 6.91 -17.79
C GLN A 44 -1.25 5.57 -17.29
N GLU A 45 0.06 5.50 -17.04
CA GLU A 45 0.70 4.31 -16.44
C GLU A 45 0.13 4.02 -15.05
N TYR A 46 -0.12 5.04 -14.23
CA TYR A 46 -0.79 4.86 -12.94
C TYR A 46 -2.21 4.33 -13.09
N ARG A 47 -3.02 4.91 -13.99
CA ARG A 47 -4.40 4.45 -14.23
C ARG A 47 -4.45 2.99 -14.70
N GLU A 48 -3.59 2.61 -15.63
CA GLU A 48 -3.49 1.23 -16.09
C GLU A 48 -3.00 0.30 -14.97
N GLY A 49 -2.00 0.73 -14.22
CA GLY A 49 -1.53 0.02 -13.02
C GLY A 49 -2.63 -0.20 -11.98
N GLY A 50 -3.45 0.82 -11.72
CA GLY A 50 -4.62 0.76 -10.85
C GLY A 50 -5.67 -0.25 -11.33
N ARG A 51 -5.93 -0.29 -12.65
CA ARG A 51 -6.84 -1.27 -13.26
C ARG A 51 -6.33 -2.71 -13.06
N LEU A 52 -5.06 -2.96 -13.34
CA LEU A 52 -4.43 -4.28 -13.18
C LEU A 52 -4.37 -4.71 -11.70
N LEU A 53 -4.07 -3.76 -10.81
CA LEU A 53 -4.09 -3.99 -9.36
C LEU A 53 -5.50 -4.34 -8.89
N GLY A 54 -6.52 -3.61 -9.36
CA GLY A 54 -7.93 -3.90 -9.08
C GLY A 54 -8.31 -5.33 -9.44
N ALA A 55 -8.00 -5.75 -10.67
CA ALA A 55 -8.26 -7.12 -11.12
C ALA A 55 -7.54 -8.18 -10.27
N LYS A 56 -6.29 -7.90 -9.84
CA LYS A 56 -5.54 -8.80 -8.94
C LYS A 56 -6.21 -8.91 -7.57
N VAL A 57 -6.68 -7.80 -7.01
CA VAL A 57 -7.37 -7.74 -5.71
C VAL A 57 -8.71 -8.44 -5.77
N GLU A 58 -9.51 -8.24 -6.82
CA GLU A 58 -10.77 -8.98 -7.02
C GLU A 58 -10.56 -10.49 -7.12
N ARG A 59 -9.48 -10.92 -7.78
CA ARG A 59 -9.12 -12.34 -7.89
C ARG A 59 -8.66 -12.94 -6.57
N LEU A 60 -7.76 -12.25 -5.86
CA LEU A 60 -7.11 -12.78 -4.66
C LEU A 60 -7.90 -12.52 -3.37
N ARG A 61 -8.85 -11.57 -3.42
CA ARG A 61 -9.76 -11.17 -2.33
C ARG A 61 -9.04 -11.00 -0.97
N PRO A 62 -7.96 -10.20 -0.88
CA PRO A 62 -7.37 -9.88 0.41
C PRO A 62 -8.38 -9.11 1.26
N ARG A 63 -8.28 -9.20 2.59
CA ARG A 63 -9.15 -8.40 3.48
C ARG A 63 -8.93 -6.90 3.29
N TRP A 64 -7.67 -6.51 3.10
CA TRP A 64 -7.24 -5.14 2.90
C TRP A 64 -6.28 -5.04 1.73
N LEU A 65 -6.48 -4.02 0.88
CA LEU A 65 -5.46 -3.47 0.00
C LEU A 65 -4.85 -2.24 0.67
N ALA A 66 -3.54 -2.27 0.91
CA ALA A 66 -2.80 -1.11 1.38
C ALA A 66 -1.97 -0.50 0.24
N VAL A 67 -2.25 0.75 -0.12
CA VAL A 67 -1.48 1.49 -1.13
C VAL A 67 -0.54 2.46 -0.44
N VAL A 68 0.76 2.22 -0.58
CA VAL A 68 1.80 3.03 0.04
C VAL A 68 2.09 4.25 -0.84
N GLY A 69 1.62 5.43 -0.40
CA GLY A 69 1.78 6.70 -1.09
C GLY A 69 0.46 7.25 -1.62
N VAL A 70 0.02 8.38 -1.04
CA VAL A 70 -1.24 9.03 -1.43
C VAL A 70 -1.24 9.47 -2.89
N THR A 71 -0.13 10.00 -3.42
CA THR A 71 -0.08 10.46 -4.82
C THR A 71 -0.27 9.30 -5.80
N ALA A 72 0.37 8.15 -5.53
CA ALA A 72 0.21 6.95 -6.36
C ALA A 72 -1.24 6.44 -6.31
N TYR A 73 -1.85 6.42 -5.12
CA TYR A 73 -3.27 6.06 -4.97
C TYR A 73 -4.18 7.00 -5.78
N ARG A 74 -4.02 8.33 -5.60
CA ARG A 74 -4.83 9.34 -6.30
C ARG A 74 -4.75 9.17 -7.81
N ALA A 75 -3.54 8.93 -8.34
CA ALA A 75 -3.33 8.73 -9.76
C ALA A 75 -3.89 7.39 -10.27
N ALA A 76 -3.73 6.31 -9.50
CA ALA A 76 -4.16 4.97 -9.90
C ALA A 76 -5.69 4.79 -9.88
N PHE A 77 -6.38 5.49 -8.97
CA PHE A 77 -7.81 5.30 -8.73
C PHE A 77 -8.67 6.53 -9.08
N ASP A 78 -8.05 7.58 -9.63
CA ASP A 78 -8.68 8.88 -9.95
C ASP A 78 -9.47 9.50 -8.78
N ASP A 79 -8.88 9.42 -7.58
CA ASP A 79 -9.47 9.96 -6.36
C ASP A 79 -8.63 11.12 -5.85
N ARG A 80 -8.88 12.33 -6.36
CA ARG A 80 -8.05 13.51 -6.04
C ARG A 80 -8.10 13.94 -4.57
N LYS A 81 -9.13 13.53 -3.82
CA LYS A 81 -9.36 13.98 -2.43
C LYS A 81 -8.86 12.99 -1.39
N ALA A 82 -8.45 11.79 -1.80
CA ALA A 82 -7.92 10.75 -0.92
C ALA A 82 -6.86 11.28 0.06
N ARG A 83 -6.94 10.82 1.31
CA ARG A 83 -5.97 11.12 2.38
C ARG A 83 -5.39 9.81 2.92
N VAL A 84 -4.29 9.90 3.65
CA VAL A 84 -3.75 8.76 4.42
C VAL A 84 -4.83 8.27 5.40
N GLY A 85 -4.99 6.96 5.50
CA GLY A 85 -6.02 6.31 6.32
C GLY A 85 -6.91 5.32 5.55
N PRO A 86 -7.95 4.79 6.19
CA PRO A 86 -8.97 3.97 5.53
C PRO A 86 -9.76 4.80 4.52
N GLN A 87 -10.09 4.19 3.37
CA GLN A 87 -10.90 4.83 2.33
C GLN A 87 -12.32 4.27 2.33
N GLU A 88 -13.28 5.07 1.86
CA GLU A 88 -14.64 4.60 1.60
C GLU A 88 -14.69 3.63 0.41
N ARG A 89 -13.75 3.77 -0.53
CA ARG A 89 -13.63 2.87 -1.68
C ARG A 89 -13.31 1.45 -1.23
N THR A 90 -14.01 0.48 -1.81
CA THR A 90 -13.65 -0.93 -1.81
C THR A 90 -13.27 -1.39 -3.22
N ILE A 91 -12.60 -2.54 -3.31
CA ILE A 91 -12.36 -3.26 -4.56
C ILE A 91 -12.90 -4.68 -4.37
N GLY A 92 -14.07 -4.95 -4.93
CA GLY A 92 -14.87 -6.12 -4.53
C GLY A 92 -15.13 -6.11 -3.03
N ALA A 93 -14.78 -7.21 -2.35
CA ALA A 93 -14.89 -7.33 -0.89
C ALA A 93 -13.70 -6.73 -0.12
N SER A 94 -12.63 -6.33 -0.83
CA SER A 94 -11.42 -5.81 -0.19
C SER A 94 -11.58 -4.35 0.20
N ARG A 95 -11.31 -4.04 1.47
CA ARG A 95 -11.26 -2.66 1.97
C ARG A 95 -9.93 -2.01 1.56
N VAL A 96 -9.91 -0.69 1.41
CA VAL A 96 -8.72 0.03 0.93
C VAL A 96 -8.17 0.96 2.01
N TRP A 97 -6.84 0.95 2.17
CA TRP A 97 -6.11 1.84 3.07
C TRP A 97 -4.98 2.54 2.31
N VAL A 98 -4.84 3.84 2.50
CA VAL A 98 -3.72 4.62 1.96
C VAL A 98 -2.70 4.83 3.07
N LEU A 99 -1.49 4.32 2.88
CA LEU A 99 -0.39 4.45 3.84
C LEU A 99 0.58 5.56 3.39
N PRO A 100 1.30 6.20 4.33
CA PRO A 100 2.36 7.14 3.97
C PRO A 100 3.54 6.42 3.30
N ASN A 101 4.21 7.08 2.36
CA ASN A 101 5.44 6.61 1.72
C ASN A 101 6.58 7.58 2.07
N PRO A 102 7.83 7.12 2.30
CA PRO A 102 8.96 8.01 2.45
C PRO A 102 9.34 8.55 1.07
N SER A 103 8.70 9.64 0.64
CA SER A 103 9.16 10.48 -0.46
C SER A 103 9.37 11.90 0.05
N GLY A 104 10.41 12.58 -0.44
CA GLY A 104 10.90 13.87 0.08
C GLY A 104 9.89 15.02 0.04
N LEU A 105 8.71 14.84 -0.56
CA LEU A 105 7.64 15.82 -0.63
C LEU A 105 6.73 15.83 0.60
N ASN A 106 6.83 14.85 1.51
CA ASN A 106 6.05 14.81 2.75
C ASN A 106 6.97 14.78 3.99
N ALA A 107 7.67 15.89 4.23
CA ALA A 107 8.62 16.07 5.35
C ALA A 107 8.00 15.91 6.76
N HIS A 108 6.68 15.72 6.88
CA HIS A 108 5.98 15.56 8.16
C HIS A 108 5.91 14.11 8.65
N TRP A 109 6.19 13.11 7.80
CA TRP A 109 6.15 11.70 8.21
C TRP A 109 7.51 11.26 8.75
N THR A 110 7.54 10.93 10.03
CA THR A 110 8.69 10.29 10.67
C THR A 110 8.53 8.78 10.60
N ALA A 111 9.61 8.03 10.81
CA ALA A 111 9.51 6.57 10.91
C ALA A 111 8.51 6.12 11.99
N ALA A 112 8.40 6.89 13.09
CA ALA A 112 7.44 6.64 14.17
C ALA A 112 5.99 6.83 13.70
N THR A 113 5.66 7.99 13.12
CA THR A 113 4.27 8.27 12.69
C THR A 113 3.84 7.38 11.51
N MET A 114 4.79 6.98 10.66
CA MET A 114 4.50 5.94 9.65
C MET A 114 4.23 4.58 10.31
N ALA A 115 4.95 4.23 11.38
CA ALA A 115 4.78 2.93 12.03
C ALA A 115 3.43 2.87 12.76
N GLU A 116 3.02 3.97 13.38
CA GLU A 116 1.69 4.16 13.97
C GLU A 116 0.59 3.90 12.93
N GLU A 117 0.67 4.52 11.75
CA GLU A 117 -0.36 4.36 10.73
C GLU A 117 -0.43 2.94 10.15
N PHE A 118 0.74 2.30 9.94
CA PHE A 118 0.76 0.89 9.58
C PHE A 118 0.21 0.01 10.72
N GLY A 119 0.44 0.37 11.98
CA GLY A 119 -0.09 -0.32 13.16
C GLY A 119 -1.63 -0.26 13.22
N ARG A 120 -2.21 0.90 12.93
CA ARG A 120 -3.67 1.08 12.84
C ARG A 120 -4.29 0.17 11.77
N LEU A 121 -3.66 0.05 10.60
CA LEU A 121 -4.11 -0.89 9.58
C LEU A 121 -4.04 -2.34 10.10
N ARG A 122 -2.96 -2.72 10.80
CA ARG A 122 -2.81 -4.07 11.35
C ARG A 122 -3.92 -4.39 12.36
N GLU A 123 -4.25 -3.46 13.24
CA GLU A 123 -5.35 -3.61 14.21
C GLU A 123 -6.69 -3.77 13.48
N ALA A 124 -6.99 -2.89 12.52
CA ALA A 124 -8.19 -2.99 11.69
C ALA A 124 -8.28 -4.28 10.86
N ALA A 125 -7.13 -4.91 10.55
CA ALA A 125 -7.06 -6.20 9.87
C ALA A 125 -7.20 -7.41 10.81
N ARG A 126 -7.19 -7.21 12.13
CA ARG A 126 -7.49 -8.26 13.12
C ARG A 126 -8.98 -8.32 13.43
N ASP A 127 -9.62 -7.17 13.51
CA ASP A 127 -10.99 -7.02 14.01
C ASP A 127 -12.10 -7.26 12.94
N ALA A 128 -11.73 -7.42 11.67
CA ALA A 128 -12.67 -7.59 10.55
C ALA A 128 -12.95 -9.06 10.15
#